data_AF-R4PL61-F1
#
_entry.id   AF-R4PL61-F1
#
_cell.length_a   1.000
_cell.length_b   1.000
_cell.length_c   1.000
_cell.angle_alpha   90.00
_cell.angle_beta   90.00
_cell.angle_gamma   90.00
#
_symmetry.space_group_name_H-M   'P 1'
#
loop_
_entity.id
_entity.type
_entity.pdbx_description
1 polymer ?
#
loop_
_entity_poly.entity_id
_entity_poly.type
_entity_poly.pdbx_seq_one_letter_code
_entity_poly.pdbx_strand_id
1 'polypeptide(L)'
;MAFLVNFAFPASVHALTTIPYKLNFQGRLTDASGNPMAAGTYNMKFRIYDASSGGTLKWSEQRANSASTGVTVTTGGLFSVQLGDVSSLPANIFSTTDTATLYFEIELPTPATATCTGASCESYTEGPMTPRNKLASSAYSFNSDLLDGLDSSAFAQVGATPALPVHLA
;
A
#
# COMPACT_ATOMS: atom_id res chain seq x y z
N MET A 1 22.77 12.52 53.12
CA MET A 1 22.24 13.03 51.83
C MET A 1 23.17 12.54 50.74
N ALA A 2 22.69 11.66 49.86
CA ALA A 2 23.42 11.25 48.65
C ALA A 2 22.43 11.34 47.48
N PHE A 3 22.66 12.28 46.58
CA PHE A 3 21.81 12.53 45.42
C PHE A 3 22.49 11.86 44.21
N LEU A 4 21.92 10.77 43.71
CA LEU A 4 22.37 10.09 42.49
C LEU A 4 21.83 10.86 41.28
N VAL A 5 22.73 11.41 40.47
CA VAL A 5 22.39 12.03 39.18
C VAL A 5 22.46 10.94 38.10
N ASN A 6 21.32 10.62 37.49
CA ASN A 6 21.22 9.67 36.40
C ASN A 6 21.44 10.40 35.06
N PHE A 7 22.48 10.03 34.32
CA PHE A 7 22.82 10.64 33.03
C PHE A 7 22.18 9.79 31.92
N ALA A 8 21.08 10.26 31.33
CA ALA A 8 20.44 9.59 30.19
C ALA A 8 21.11 10.03 28.88
N PHE A 9 21.73 9.08 28.18
CA PHE A 9 22.23 9.31 26.82
C PHE A 9 21.09 9.17 25.81
N PRO A 10 20.90 10.10 24.86
CA PRO A 10 19.88 9.97 23.82
C PRO A 10 20.30 8.87 22.84
N ALA A 11 19.51 7.79 22.76
CA ALA A 11 19.64 6.80 21.70
C ALA A 11 19.13 7.43 20.39
N SER A 12 20.02 7.61 19.41
CA SER A 12 19.65 8.04 18.06
C SER A 12 18.87 6.92 17.37
N VAL A 13 17.55 7.02 17.39
CA VAL A 13 16.67 6.16 16.59
C VAL A 13 16.85 6.54 15.13
N HIS A 14 17.54 5.69 14.38
CA HIS A 14 17.62 5.79 12.93
C HIS A 14 16.32 5.22 12.38
N ALA A 15 15.39 6.08 11.98
CA ALA A 15 14.23 5.66 11.21
C ALA A 15 14.72 5.21 9.82
N LEU A 16 14.57 3.92 9.51
CA LEU A 16 14.79 3.41 8.16
C LEU A 16 13.82 4.13 7.23
N THR A 17 14.35 4.97 6.34
CA THR A 17 13.56 5.59 5.26
C THR A 17 13.32 4.53 4.20
N THR A 18 12.35 3.66 4.45
CA THR A 18 11.84 2.74 3.44
C THR A 18 11.36 3.58 2.26
N ILE A 19 11.92 3.34 1.08
CA ILE A 19 11.47 3.98 -0.16
C ILE A 19 9.98 3.61 -0.32
N PRO A 20 9.06 4.59 -0.35
CA PRO A 20 7.64 4.29 -0.42
C PRO A 20 7.34 3.58 -1.74
N TYR A 21 6.75 2.39 -1.64
CA TYR A 21 6.43 1.60 -2.81
C TYR A 21 5.25 2.25 -3.53
N LYS A 22 5.29 2.26 -4.86
CA LYS A 22 4.19 2.72 -5.69
C LYS A 22 3.65 1.56 -6.51
N LEU A 23 2.33 1.44 -6.58
CA LEU A 23 1.65 0.40 -7.36
C LEU A 23 0.75 1.06 -8.41
N ASN A 24 1.02 0.80 -9.68
CA ASN A 24 0.12 1.23 -10.75
C ASN A 24 -1.03 0.22 -10.87
N PHE A 25 -2.26 0.71 -10.81
CA PHE A 25 -3.46 -0.09 -10.96
C PHE A 25 -4.31 0.46 -12.11
N GLN A 26 -4.77 -0.44 -12.98
CA GLN A 26 -5.63 -0.10 -14.11
C GLN A 26 -6.90 -0.94 -14.04
N GLY A 27 -8.03 -0.32 -14.34
CA GLY A 27 -9.32 -0.98 -14.26
C GLY A 27 -10.35 -0.37 -15.19
N ARG A 28 -11.50 -1.04 -15.27
CA ARG A 28 -12.69 -0.53 -15.94
C ARG A 28 -13.83 -0.52 -14.95
N LEU A 29 -14.43 0.64 -14.74
CA LEU A 29 -15.58 0.86 -13.91
C LEU A 29 -16.86 0.64 -14.72
N THR A 30 -17.70 -0.28 -14.26
CA THR A 30 -18.99 -0.61 -14.87
C THR A 30 -20.11 -0.54 -13.84
N ASP A 31 -21.33 -0.29 -14.31
CA ASP A 31 -22.54 -0.44 -13.50
C ASP A 31 -22.89 -1.93 -13.29
N ALA A 32 -23.95 -2.19 -12.52
CA ALA A 32 -24.45 -3.55 -12.26
C ALA A 32 -24.95 -4.28 -13.51
N SER A 33 -25.24 -3.55 -14.60
CA SER A 33 -25.65 -4.10 -15.89
C SER A 33 -24.46 -4.33 -16.84
N GLY A 34 -23.23 -4.04 -16.39
CA GLY A 34 -22.01 -4.17 -17.19
C GLY A 34 -21.75 -3.01 -18.16
N ASN A 35 -22.54 -1.94 -18.11
CA ASN A 35 -22.27 -0.76 -18.93
C ASN A 35 -21.13 0.04 -18.32
N PRO A 36 -20.25 0.62 -19.15
CA PRO A 36 -19.20 1.49 -18.64
C PRO A 36 -19.79 2.72 -17.97
N MET A 37 -19.23 3.11 -16.82
CA MET A 37 -19.55 4.38 -16.19
C MET A 37 -19.10 5.55 -17.08
N ALA A 38 -19.78 6.69 -16.94
CA ALA A 38 -19.47 7.91 -17.68
C ALA A 38 -18.07 8.44 -17.32
N ALA A 39 -17.50 9.25 -18.22
CA ALA A 39 -16.26 9.93 -17.93
C ALA A 39 -16.45 10.95 -16.79
N GLY A 40 -15.49 11.02 -15.87
CA GLY A 40 -15.55 11.91 -14.70
C GLY A 40 -14.51 11.57 -13.66
N THR A 41 -14.43 12.36 -12.60
CA THR A 41 -13.54 12.09 -11.46
C THR A 41 -14.35 11.46 -10.33
N TYR A 42 -13.93 10.27 -9.92
CA TYR A 42 -14.64 9.43 -8.98
C TYR A 42 -13.90 9.32 -7.64
N ASN A 43 -14.66 9.31 -6.56
CA ASN A 43 -14.20 8.94 -5.23
C ASN A 43 -14.04 7.42 -5.19
N MET A 44 -12.85 6.94 -4.83
CA MET A 44 -12.54 5.52 -4.75
C MET A 44 -11.73 5.22 -3.50
N LYS A 45 -12.03 4.11 -2.85
CA LYS A 45 -11.25 3.59 -1.72
C LYS A 45 -10.64 2.26 -2.10
N PHE A 46 -9.34 2.17 -1.94
CA PHE A 46 -8.54 1.00 -2.25
C PHE A 46 -8.12 0.32 -0.96
N ARG A 47 -8.20 -1.01 -0.91
CA ARG A 47 -7.79 -1.79 0.25
C ARG A 47 -7.08 -3.07 -0.17
N ILE A 48 -6.14 -3.50 0.66
CA ILE A 48 -5.43 -4.77 0.54
C ILE A 48 -5.68 -5.59 1.79
N TYR A 49 -6.08 -6.85 1.59
CA TYR A 49 -6.35 -7.83 2.63
C TYR A 49 -5.50 -9.09 2.43
N ASP A 50 -5.38 -9.90 3.47
CA ASP A 50 -4.71 -11.21 3.44
C ASP A 50 -5.65 -12.39 3.09
N ALA A 51 -6.94 -12.14 2.90
CA ALA A 51 -7.94 -13.16 2.57
C ALA A 51 -8.98 -12.70 1.53
N SER A 52 -9.54 -13.66 0.78
CA SER A 52 -10.52 -13.45 -0.29
C SER A 52 -11.88 -12.96 0.22
N SER A 53 -12.19 -13.28 1.47
CA SER A 53 -13.34 -12.80 2.25
C SER A 53 -12.90 -12.69 3.71
N GLY A 54 -13.34 -11.64 4.40
CA GLY A 54 -12.85 -11.32 5.75
C GLY A 54 -11.35 -10.92 5.74
N GLY A 55 -10.59 -11.43 6.70
CA GLY A 55 -9.15 -11.18 6.81
C GLY A 55 -8.77 -9.85 7.48
N THR A 56 -7.47 -9.61 7.58
CA THR A 56 -6.89 -8.40 8.19
C THR A 56 -6.63 -7.37 7.10
N LEU A 57 -7.03 -6.12 7.34
CA LEU A 57 -6.64 -5.00 6.48
C LEU A 57 -5.13 -4.79 6.61
N LYS A 58 -4.39 -5.01 5.51
CA LYS A 58 -2.95 -4.78 5.45
C LYS A 58 -2.61 -3.36 5.01
N TRP A 59 -3.43 -2.76 4.15
CA TRP A 59 -3.25 -1.38 3.68
C TRP A 59 -4.54 -0.80 3.10
N SER A 60 -4.68 0.53 3.14
CA SER A 60 -5.75 1.26 2.49
C SER A 60 -5.31 2.62 1.99
N GLU A 61 -5.89 3.06 0.88
CA GLU A 61 -5.75 4.42 0.35
C GLU A 61 -7.10 4.96 -0.09
N GLN A 62 -7.37 6.21 0.25
CA GLN A 62 -8.58 6.90 -0.15
C GLN A 62 -8.26 7.97 -1.18
N ARG A 63 -8.94 7.92 -2.32
CA ARG A 63 -8.87 8.89 -3.41
C ARG A 63 -10.18 9.65 -3.44
N ALA A 64 -10.12 10.93 -3.09
CA ALA A 64 -11.30 11.76 -2.92
C ALA A 64 -11.17 13.06 -3.70
N ASN A 65 -12.25 13.45 -4.37
CA ASN A 65 -12.37 14.70 -5.11
C ASN A 65 -12.21 15.91 -4.18
N SER A 66 -12.71 15.82 -2.94
CA SER A 66 -12.54 16.81 -1.86
C SER A 66 -11.07 17.13 -1.57
N ALA A 67 -10.21 16.11 -1.62
CA ALA A 67 -8.77 16.21 -1.41
C ALA A 67 -8.00 16.47 -2.72
N SER A 68 -8.70 16.67 -3.84
CA SER A 68 -8.10 16.76 -5.19
C SER A 68 -7.28 15.51 -5.59
N THR A 69 -7.56 14.37 -4.96
CA THR A 69 -6.89 13.08 -5.24
C THR A 69 -7.80 12.08 -5.95
N GLY A 70 -9.02 12.48 -6.33
CA GLY A 70 -9.99 11.63 -7.02
C GLY A 70 -9.44 10.94 -8.27
N VAL A 71 -10.07 9.83 -8.65
CA VAL A 71 -9.63 9.00 -9.78
C VAL A 71 -10.34 9.41 -11.04
N THR A 72 -9.58 9.84 -12.05
CA THR A 72 -10.12 10.20 -13.36
C THR A 72 -10.48 8.93 -14.14
N VAL A 73 -11.75 8.81 -14.51
CA VAL A 73 -12.30 7.77 -15.38
C VAL A 73 -12.57 8.38 -16.75
N THR A 74 -12.07 7.75 -17.81
CA THR A 74 -12.26 8.20 -19.19
C THR A 74 -13.50 7.56 -19.82
N THR A 75 -13.87 8.04 -21.01
CA THR A 75 -14.92 7.42 -21.84
C THR A 75 -14.66 5.92 -22.00
N GLY A 76 -15.70 5.10 -21.76
CA GLY A 76 -15.57 3.65 -21.74
C GLY A 76 -15.29 3.06 -20.34
N GLY A 77 -15.26 3.89 -19.30
CA GLY A 77 -15.13 3.49 -17.90
C GLY A 77 -13.70 3.16 -17.47
N LEU A 78 -12.70 3.47 -18.29
CA LEU A 78 -11.31 3.10 -18.02
C LEU A 78 -10.64 4.08 -17.04
N PHE A 79 -9.80 3.57 -16.16
CA PHE A 79 -8.98 4.39 -15.27
C PHE A 79 -7.61 3.76 -15.01
N SER A 80 -6.66 4.62 -14.68
CA SER A 80 -5.31 4.27 -14.23
C SER A 80 -4.98 5.12 -13.01
N VAL A 81 -4.51 4.49 -11.94
CA VAL A 81 -4.17 5.16 -10.68
C VAL A 81 -2.84 4.63 -10.16
N GLN A 82 -2.02 5.54 -9.65
CA GLN A 82 -0.81 5.20 -8.92
C GLN A 82 -1.11 5.26 -7.42
N LEU A 83 -1.13 4.08 -6.81
CA LEU A 83 -1.33 3.84 -5.38
C LEU A 83 0.01 3.98 -4.64
N GLY A 84 -0.03 4.40 -3.38
CA GLY A 84 1.16 4.74 -2.60
C GLY A 84 1.48 6.24 -2.60
N ASP A 85 0.74 7.04 -3.36
CA ASP A 85 0.95 8.49 -3.49
C ASP A 85 0.23 9.28 -2.39
N VAL A 86 -0.98 8.84 -2.02
CA VAL A 86 -1.78 9.46 -0.94
C VAL A 86 -1.55 8.73 0.38
N SER A 87 -1.37 7.42 0.36
CA SER A 87 -1.08 6.61 1.54
C SER A 87 0.09 5.68 1.24
N SER A 88 1.25 5.97 1.83
CA SER A 88 2.49 5.21 1.59
C SER A 88 2.27 3.71 1.72
N LEU A 89 2.71 2.96 0.71
CA LEU A 89 2.63 1.51 0.69
C LEU A 89 3.87 0.93 1.40
N PRO A 90 3.69 0.14 2.48
CA PRO A 90 4.82 -0.38 3.22
C PRO A 90 5.54 -1.47 2.41
N ALA A 91 6.87 -1.43 2.39
CA ALA A 91 7.72 -2.34 1.60
C ALA A 91 7.47 -3.82 1.86
N ASN A 92 7.26 -4.15 3.13
CA ASN A 92 7.07 -5.51 3.57
C ASN A 92 5.70 -6.08 3.19
N ILE A 93 4.77 -5.30 2.61
CA ILE A 93 3.46 -5.79 2.21
C ILE A 93 3.57 -6.92 1.17
N PHE A 94 4.63 -6.90 0.36
CA PHE A 94 4.92 -7.89 -0.68
C PHE A 94 6.05 -8.85 -0.30
N SER A 95 6.55 -8.83 0.94
CA SER A 95 7.66 -9.69 1.35
C SER A 95 7.26 -11.17 1.35
N THR A 96 8.12 -12.01 0.81
CA THR A 96 7.96 -13.47 0.65
C THR A 96 7.88 -14.25 1.97
N THR A 97 8.14 -13.60 3.12
CA THR A 97 7.94 -14.23 4.43
C THR A 97 6.45 -14.44 4.73
N ASP A 98 5.59 -13.60 4.15
CA ASP A 98 4.14 -13.77 4.15
C ASP A 98 3.78 -14.38 2.78
N THR A 99 3.68 -15.71 2.68
CA THR A 99 3.06 -16.41 1.55
C THR A 99 1.56 -16.06 1.37
N ALA A 100 1.11 -14.95 1.95
CA ALA A 100 -0.23 -14.44 1.94
C ALA A 100 -0.60 -14.08 0.51
N THR A 101 -1.49 -14.87 -0.07
CA THR A 101 -2.35 -14.41 -1.15
C THR A 101 -2.97 -13.08 -0.73
N LEU A 102 -2.49 -11.97 -1.27
CA LEU A 102 -3.09 -10.67 -1.05
C LEU A 102 -4.32 -10.54 -1.94
N TYR A 103 -5.30 -9.81 -1.45
CA TYR A 103 -6.55 -9.56 -2.15
C TYR A 103 -6.80 -8.07 -2.20
N PHE A 104 -7.08 -7.57 -3.40
CA PHE A 104 -7.40 -6.19 -3.66
C PHE A 104 -8.91 -5.98 -3.65
N GLU A 105 -9.29 -4.88 -3.03
CA GLU A 105 -10.66 -4.42 -2.97
C GLU A 105 -10.71 -2.95 -3.38
N ILE A 106 -11.72 -2.63 -4.19
CA ILE A 106 -12.09 -1.27 -4.56
C ILE A 106 -13.51 -1.08 -4.07
N GLU A 107 -13.73 0.00 -3.33
CA GLU A 107 -15.05 0.42 -2.91
C GLU A 107 -15.33 1.82 -3.44
N LEU A 108 -16.50 2.00 -4.05
CA LEU A 108 -17.04 3.30 -4.42
C LEU A 108 -18.07 3.69 -3.37
N PRO A 109 -18.24 5.00 -3.09
CA PRO A 109 -19.39 5.44 -2.33
C PRO A 109 -20.65 5.27 -3.19
N THR A 110 -21.82 5.52 -2.61
CA THR A 110 -23.12 5.37 -3.29
C THR A 110 -23.11 6.04 -4.68
N PRO A 111 -23.86 5.54 -5.68
CA PRO A 111 -23.88 6.13 -7.03
C PRO A 111 -24.18 7.64 -7.05
N ALA A 112 -24.95 8.14 -6.08
CA ALA A 112 -25.28 9.55 -5.94
C ALA A 112 -24.10 10.42 -5.45
N THR A 113 -23.14 9.83 -4.74
CA THR A 113 -21.97 10.54 -4.16
C THR A 113 -20.64 10.16 -4.82
N ALA A 114 -20.67 9.28 -5.82
CA ALA A 114 -19.51 8.77 -6.54
C ALA A 114 -18.63 9.86 -7.17
N THR A 115 -19.21 10.95 -7.68
CA THR A 115 -18.48 12.06 -8.32
C THR A 115 -18.51 13.37 -7.53
N CYS A 116 -19.09 13.34 -6.33
CA CYS A 116 -19.25 14.52 -5.50
C CYS A 116 -17.89 15.04 -4.98
N THR A 117 -17.78 16.36 -4.79
CA THR A 117 -16.57 17.07 -4.38
C THR A 117 -16.51 17.43 -2.89
N GLY A 118 -17.58 17.21 -2.12
CA GLY A 118 -17.62 17.48 -0.68
C GLY A 118 -17.13 16.31 0.16
N ALA A 119 -16.54 16.59 1.33
CA ALA A 119 -16.08 15.55 2.28
C ALA A 119 -17.23 14.66 2.80
N SER A 120 -18.46 15.18 2.82
CA SER A 120 -19.67 14.41 3.16
C SER A 120 -19.97 13.26 2.20
N CYS A 121 -19.31 13.22 1.04
CA CYS A 121 -19.50 12.21 0.01
C CYS A 121 -18.57 11.01 0.15
N GLU A 122 -17.63 11.05 1.09
CA GLU A 122 -16.68 9.98 1.43
C GLU A 122 -17.31 8.88 2.30
N SER A 123 -18.59 8.56 2.03
CA SER A 123 -19.33 7.50 2.71
C SER A 123 -19.24 6.21 1.90
N TYR A 124 -18.38 5.30 2.34
CA TYR A 124 -18.14 3.99 1.74
C TYR A 124 -18.96 2.94 2.50
N THR A 125 -20.23 2.78 2.09
CA THR A 125 -21.22 1.93 2.76
C THR A 125 -21.79 0.84 1.87
N GLU A 126 -21.41 0.82 0.59
CA GLU A 126 -21.88 -0.18 -0.38
C GLU A 126 -21.28 -1.58 -0.09
N GLY A 127 -20.25 -1.63 0.75
CA GLY A 127 -19.62 -2.87 1.16
C GLY A 127 -18.67 -3.42 0.09
N PRO A 128 -17.91 -4.47 0.43
CA PRO A 128 -16.85 -4.96 -0.44
C PRO A 128 -17.44 -5.66 -1.67
N MET A 129 -16.92 -5.36 -2.86
CA MET A 129 -17.19 -6.16 -4.06
C MET A 129 -16.60 -7.57 -3.84
N THR A 130 -17.45 -8.55 -3.59
CA THR A 130 -17.06 -9.96 -3.36
C THR A 130 -17.35 -10.81 -4.60
N PRO A 131 -16.46 -11.74 -4.99
CA PRO A 131 -15.15 -12.06 -4.40
C PRO A 131 -14.08 -11.01 -4.69
N ARG A 132 -13.16 -10.78 -3.76
CA ARG A 132 -12.04 -9.85 -3.96
C ARG A 132 -11.07 -10.37 -5.01
N ASN A 133 -10.50 -9.46 -5.78
CA ASN A 133 -9.53 -9.80 -6.80
C ASN A 133 -8.20 -10.18 -6.14
N LYS A 134 -7.73 -11.41 -6.37
CA LYS A 134 -6.41 -11.83 -5.88
C LYS A 134 -5.32 -11.00 -6.55
N LEU A 135 -4.48 -10.33 -5.76
CA LEU A 135 -3.25 -9.72 -6.24
C LEU A 135 -2.26 -10.85 -6.51
N ALA A 136 -2.17 -11.24 -7.77
CA ALA A 136 -1.08 -12.07 -8.26
C ALA A 136 0.03 -11.12 -8.73
N SER A 137 1.07 -10.96 -7.93
CA SER A 137 2.35 -10.52 -8.49
C SER A 137 2.87 -11.65 -9.37
N SER A 138 3.32 -11.31 -10.57
CA SER A 138 4.05 -12.26 -11.40
C SER A 138 5.31 -12.71 -10.64
N ALA A 139 5.61 -14.01 -10.62
CA ALA A 139 6.76 -14.58 -9.88
C ALA A 139 8.11 -13.88 -10.18
N TYR A 140 8.22 -13.20 -11.32
CA TYR A 140 9.39 -12.44 -11.72
C TYR A 140 9.64 -11.14 -10.94
N SER A 141 8.64 -10.56 -10.25
CA SER A 141 8.83 -9.32 -9.47
C SER A 141 9.26 -9.57 -8.02
N PHE A 142 8.98 -10.74 -7.45
CA PHE A 142 9.49 -11.10 -6.11
C PHE A 142 10.96 -11.49 -6.14
N ASN A 143 11.42 -12.13 -7.22
CA ASN A 143 12.82 -12.53 -7.38
C ASN A 143 13.75 -11.35 -7.70
N SER A 144 13.25 -10.22 -8.20
CA SER A 144 14.10 -9.05 -8.48
C SER A 144 14.46 -8.26 -7.22
N ASP A 145 13.71 -8.43 -6.13
CA ASP A 145 13.98 -7.77 -4.84
C ASP A 145 14.95 -8.59 -3.96
N LEU A 146 15.05 -9.89 -4.20
CA LEU A 146 15.90 -10.82 -3.45
C LEU A 146 17.17 -11.14 -4.23
N LEU A 147 18.29 -10.48 -3.90
CA LEU A 147 19.62 -10.94 -4.29
C LEU A 147 20.01 -12.07 -3.33
N ASP A 148 20.05 -13.31 -3.83
CA ASP A 148 20.42 -14.52 -3.05
C ASP A 148 19.50 -14.82 -1.85
N GLY A 149 18.22 -14.42 -1.93
CA GLY A 149 17.25 -14.64 -0.85
C GLY A 149 17.35 -13.66 0.32
N LEU A 150 18.23 -12.66 0.22
CA LEU A 150 18.34 -11.57 1.19
C LEU A 150 17.66 -10.31 0.64
N ASP A 151 16.82 -9.69 1.46
CA ASP A 151 16.37 -8.31 1.23
C ASP A 151 17.59 -7.38 1.30
N SER A 152 17.59 -6.33 0.47
CA SER A 152 18.64 -5.32 0.38
C SER A 152 19.05 -4.73 1.74
N SER A 153 18.12 -4.65 2.70
CA SER A 153 18.38 -4.19 4.07
C SER A 153 19.24 -5.17 4.88
N ALA A 154 19.11 -6.48 4.64
CA ALA A 154 19.94 -7.52 5.25
C ALA A 154 21.35 -7.56 4.64
N PHE A 155 21.49 -7.28 3.34
CA PHE A 155 22.80 -7.20 2.68
C PHE A 155 23.64 -6.03 3.21
N ALA A 156 23.02 -4.87 3.47
CA ALA A 156 23.72 -3.72 4.06
C ALA A 156 24.28 -4.01 5.46
N GLN A 157 23.65 -4.91 6.22
CA GLN A 157 24.13 -5.34 7.54
C GLN A 157 25.33 -6.29 7.46
N VAL A 158 25.39 -7.16 6.43
CA VAL A 158 26.52 -8.07 6.20
C VAL A 158 27.78 -7.32 5.75
N GLY A 159 27.63 -6.18 5.08
CA GLY A 159 28.76 -5.30 4.74
C GLY A 159 29.32 -4.47 5.91
N ALA A 160 28.61 -4.42 7.05
CA ALA A 160 28.93 -3.57 8.19
C ALA A 160 29.51 -4.32 9.40
N THR A 161 29.89 -5.60 9.27
CA THR A 161 30.67 -6.28 10.32
C THR A 161 32.04 -5.59 10.48
N PRO A 162 32.35 -4.98 11.63
CA PRO A 162 33.67 -4.40 11.87
C PRO A 162 34.71 -5.50 11.78
N ALA A 163 35.78 -5.25 11.02
CA ALA A 163 36.95 -6.11 10.97
C ALA A 163 37.43 -6.42 12.39
N LEU A 164 37.53 -7.71 12.72
CA LEU A 164 38.09 -8.21 13.98
C LEU A 164 39.51 -7.63 14.18
N PRO A 165 39.86 -7.16 15.38
CA PRO A 165 41.19 -6.60 15.62
C PRO A 165 42.24 -7.71 15.52
N VAL A 166 43.15 -7.54 14.56
CA VAL A 166 44.38 -8.34 14.44
C VAL A 166 45.18 -8.17 15.74
N HIS A 167 45.32 -9.24 16.51
CA HIS A 167 46.34 -9.31 17.55
C HIS A 167 47.62 -9.86 16.90
N LEU A 168 48.65 -9.01 16.82
CA LEU A 168 50.02 -9.43 16.54
C LEU A 168 50.48 -10.35 17.67
N ALA A 169 50.97 -11.53 17.31
CA ALA A 169 51.92 -12.29 18.10
C ALA A 169 53.35 -11.97 17.64
#